data_AF-A0A3B0YCS6-F1
#
_entry.id   AF-A0A3B0YCS6-F1
#
_cell.length_a   1.000
_cell.length_b   1.000
_cell.length_c   1.000
_cell.angle_alpha   90.00
_cell.angle_beta   90.00
_cell.angle_gamma   90.00
#
_symmetry.space_group_name_H-M   'P 1'
#
loop_
_entity.id
_entity.type
_entity.pdbx_description
1 polymer ?
#
loop_
_entity_poly.entity_id
_entity_poly.type
_entity_poly.pdbx_seq_one_letter_code
_entity_poly.pdbx_strand_id
1 'polypeptide(L)'
;MASEYFPPQELIIPHDDYHGKLVGKTQSGDQFFITTPFTWQSQEGASGVEFVALYLFDSKGQLKNAEINKLGLRSDLVGEEAAKILPGNIAQKNTVSQKVIDGHIETLGDISYEDITVNLFALEKFGVKFGLFPDDGLDLEEDELPIYVRLEPGDYMAFYPPWDGEYDT
;
A
#
# COMPACT_ATOMS: atom_id res chain seq x y z
N MET A 1 24.86 16.56 1.85
CA MET A 1 24.75 15.20 1.28
C MET A 1 23.80 14.46 2.20
N ALA A 2 22.53 14.29 1.81
CA ALA A 2 21.71 13.26 2.45
C ALA A 2 22.41 11.92 2.13
N SER A 3 22.61 11.05 3.11
CA SER A 3 23.22 9.75 2.81
C SER A 3 22.24 8.97 1.93
N GLU A 4 22.74 8.22 0.95
CA GLU A 4 21.92 7.31 0.13
C GLU A 4 21.23 6.22 0.96
N TYR A 5 21.58 6.11 2.24
CA TYR A 5 21.06 5.16 3.22
C TYR A 5 19.91 5.72 4.07
N PHE A 6 19.58 7.02 3.97
CA PHE A 6 18.39 7.55 4.62
C PHE A 6 17.20 7.46 3.67
N PRO A 7 16.03 6.98 4.14
CA PRO A 7 14.83 7.02 3.34
C PRO A 7 14.51 8.48 2.96
N PRO A 8 14.28 8.76 1.68
CA PRO A 8 13.96 10.10 1.22
C PRO A 8 12.60 10.54 1.76
N GLN A 9 12.34 11.85 1.76
CA GLN A 9 11.03 12.38 2.13
C GLN A 9 9.95 12.06 1.09
N GLU A 10 10.37 11.75 -0.14
CA GLU A 10 9.53 11.40 -1.27
C GLU A 10 10.03 10.11 -1.93
N LEU A 11 9.10 9.28 -2.39
CA LEU A 11 9.39 8.04 -3.10
C LEU A 11 8.56 7.96 -4.38
N ILE A 12 9.14 7.28 -5.37
CA ILE A 12 8.42 6.89 -6.57
C ILE A 12 7.64 5.62 -6.23
N ILE A 13 6.33 5.64 -6.47
CA ILE A 13 5.53 4.42 -6.59
C ILE A 13 5.38 4.17 -8.09
N PRO A 14 5.96 3.08 -8.63
CA PRO A 14 5.93 2.81 -10.06
C PRO A 14 4.54 2.36 -10.49
N HIS A 15 4.18 2.68 -11.74
CA HIS A 15 3.12 1.99 -12.43
C HIS A 15 3.68 0.74 -13.13
N ASP A 16 3.23 -0.43 -12.68
CA ASP A 16 3.66 -1.74 -13.20
C ASP A 16 2.47 -2.70 -13.40
N ASP A 17 2.75 -3.96 -13.74
CA ASP A 17 1.72 -5.00 -13.92
C ASP A 17 1.45 -5.84 -12.67
N TYR A 18 2.01 -5.45 -11.52
CA TYR A 18 1.93 -6.14 -10.24
C TYR A 18 1.28 -5.26 -9.14
N HIS A 19 2.00 -4.86 -8.09
CA HIS A 19 1.41 -4.07 -6.98
C HIS A 19 1.15 -2.60 -7.36
N GLY A 20 1.86 -2.07 -8.38
CA GLY A 20 1.70 -0.73 -8.94
C GLY A 20 0.66 -0.62 -10.06
N LYS A 21 -0.20 -1.63 -10.23
CA LYS A 21 -1.17 -1.67 -11.35
C LYS A 21 -2.17 -0.51 -11.38
N LEU A 22 -2.57 0.00 -10.22
CA LEU A 22 -3.55 1.08 -10.10
C LEU A 22 -2.90 2.32 -9.51
N VAL A 23 -1.90 2.81 -10.22
CA VAL A 23 -1.10 3.99 -9.89
C VAL A 23 -1.18 4.97 -11.05
N GLY A 24 -1.36 6.26 -10.77
CA GLY A 24 -1.38 7.25 -11.83
C GLY A 24 -1.94 8.62 -11.42
N LYS A 25 -2.51 9.33 -12.38
CA LYS A 25 -3.06 10.69 -12.18
C LYS A 25 -4.51 10.78 -12.61
N THR A 26 -5.28 11.58 -11.88
CA THR A 26 -6.61 12.02 -12.27
C THR A 26 -6.52 13.14 -13.30
N GLN A 27 -7.59 13.41 -14.04
CA GLN A 27 -7.69 14.56 -14.96
C GLN A 27 -7.39 15.91 -14.30
N SER A 28 -7.65 16.04 -12.99
CA SER A 28 -7.37 17.25 -12.21
C SER A 28 -5.88 17.44 -11.87
N GLY A 29 -5.05 16.43 -12.12
CA GLY A 29 -3.62 16.42 -11.82
C GLY A 29 -3.27 15.87 -10.43
N ASP A 30 -4.26 15.52 -9.60
CA ASP A 30 -4.01 14.75 -8.37
C ASP A 30 -3.48 13.37 -8.72
N GLN A 31 -2.51 12.88 -7.94
CA GLN A 31 -1.96 11.54 -8.06
C GLN A 31 -2.84 10.56 -7.27
N PHE A 32 -3.02 9.34 -7.75
CA PHE A 32 -3.79 8.30 -7.08
C PHE A 32 -3.01 6.99 -6.97
N PHE A 33 -3.31 6.25 -5.91
CA PHE A 33 -2.87 4.87 -5.75
C PHE A 33 -3.99 4.04 -5.12
N ILE A 34 -4.46 3.03 -5.84
CA ILE A 34 -5.41 2.04 -5.32
C ILE A 34 -4.66 0.73 -5.06
N THR A 35 -4.84 0.18 -3.87
CA THR A 35 -4.11 -1.01 -3.45
C THR A 35 -4.93 -1.87 -2.48
N THR A 36 -4.41 -3.04 -2.13
CA THR A 36 -5.11 -4.05 -1.31
C THR A 36 -4.31 -4.45 -0.07
N PRO A 37 -4.22 -3.56 0.94
CA PRO A 37 -3.51 -3.88 2.18
C PRO A 37 -4.20 -4.99 2.96
N PHE A 38 -3.46 -5.65 3.83
CA PHE A 38 -4.00 -6.71 4.70
C PHE A 38 -3.25 -6.76 6.03
N THR A 39 -3.93 -7.19 7.09
CA THR A 39 -3.24 -7.53 8.34
C THR A 39 -2.89 -9.01 8.36
N TRP A 40 -1.73 -9.34 8.91
CA TRP A 40 -1.36 -10.72 9.19
C TRP A 40 -2.32 -11.35 10.21
N GLN A 41 -2.43 -12.68 10.17
CA GLN A 41 -3.08 -13.43 11.23
C GLN A 41 -2.25 -13.31 12.51
N SER A 42 -2.84 -12.78 13.58
CA SER A 42 -2.18 -12.81 14.90
C SER A 42 -2.04 -14.25 15.38
N GLN A 43 -1.02 -14.57 16.18
CA GLN A 43 -0.84 -15.89 16.80
C GLN A 43 -2.06 -16.37 17.61
N GLU A 44 -2.95 -15.46 18.04
CA GLU A 44 -4.19 -15.77 18.77
C GLU A 44 -5.39 -16.14 17.87
N GLY A 45 -5.18 -16.43 16.59
CA GLY A 45 -6.20 -17.02 15.72
C GLY A 45 -7.16 -16.04 15.05
N ALA A 46 -6.98 -14.72 15.20
CA ALA A 46 -7.72 -13.74 14.39
C ALA A 46 -7.27 -13.83 12.92
N SER A 47 -8.16 -14.28 12.02
CA SER A 47 -7.90 -14.29 10.57
C SER A 47 -7.52 -12.90 10.07
N GLY A 48 -6.53 -12.83 9.18
CA GLY A 48 -6.10 -11.56 8.57
C GLY A 48 -7.27 -10.80 7.94
N VAL A 49 -7.31 -9.50 8.18
CA VAL A 49 -8.33 -8.60 7.64
C VAL A 49 -7.84 -8.03 6.31
N GLU A 50 -8.74 -7.97 5.35
CA GLU A 50 -8.48 -7.49 4.00
C GLU A 50 -9.06 -6.09 3.80
N PHE A 51 -8.34 -5.27 3.05
CA PHE A 51 -8.73 -3.91 2.74
C PHE A 51 -8.62 -3.60 1.25
N VAL A 52 -9.35 -2.59 0.82
CA VAL A 52 -9.03 -1.81 -0.38
C VAL A 52 -8.79 -0.38 0.09
N ALA A 53 -7.69 0.20 -0.35
CA ALA A 53 -7.32 1.58 -0.03
C ALA A 53 -7.12 2.38 -1.32
N LEU A 54 -7.78 3.53 -1.40
CA LEU A 54 -7.50 4.58 -2.37
C LEU A 54 -6.80 5.73 -1.63
N TYR A 55 -5.59 6.06 -2.07
CA TYR A 55 -4.87 7.25 -1.63
C TYR A 55 -4.88 8.29 -2.74
N LEU A 56 -5.16 9.55 -2.37
CA LEU A 56 -5.07 10.70 -3.26
C LEU A 56 -3.99 11.65 -2.74
N PHE A 57 -3.11 12.06 -3.63
CA PHE A 57 -2.03 13.00 -3.34
C PHE A 57 -2.14 14.22 -4.24
N ASP A 58 -1.67 15.37 -3.74
CA ASP A 58 -1.51 16.54 -4.59
C ASP A 58 -0.33 16.38 -5.56
N SER A 59 -0.12 17.39 -6.40
CA SER A 59 0.99 17.41 -7.37
C SER A 59 2.38 17.49 -6.74
N LYS A 60 2.47 17.66 -5.42
CA LYS A 60 3.72 17.66 -4.65
C LYS A 60 3.89 16.36 -3.85
N GLY A 61 3.01 15.38 -4.03
CA GLY A 61 3.06 14.11 -3.32
C GLY A 61 2.49 14.14 -1.90
N GLN A 62 1.87 15.24 -1.46
CA GLN A 62 1.24 15.30 -0.14
C GLN A 62 -0.09 14.55 -0.14
N LEU A 63 -0.32 13.71 0.87
CA LEU A 63 -1.59 13.01 1.02
C LEU A 63 -2.74 14.01 1.24
N LYS A 64 -3.71 14.02 0.33
CA LYS A 64 -4.94 14.82 0.41
C LYS A 64 -6.08 14.05 1.07
N ASN A 65 -6.24 12.79 0.69
CA ASN A 65 -7.33 11.95 1.15
C ASN A 65 -6.94 10.46 1.13
N ALA A 66 -7.57 9.69 2.02
CA ALA A 66 -7.42 8.24 2.08
C ALA A 66 -8.78 7.57 2.31
N GLU A 67 -9.26 6.84 1.30
CA GLU A 67 -10.48 6.04 1.38
C GLU A 67 -10.13 4.57 1.56
N ILE A 68 -10.29 4.09 2.79
CA ILE A 68 -9.98 2.70 3.16
C ILE A 68 -11.27 1.96 3.51
N ASN A 69 -11.52 0.87 2.80
CA ASN A 69 -12.66 -0.02 2.95
C ASN A 69 -12.21 -1.34 3.58
N LYS A 70 -12.74 -1.66 4.77
CA LYS A 70 -12.55 -2.95 5.42
C LYS A 70 -13.46 -3.99 4.75
N LEU A 71 -12.88 -5.04 4.18
CA LEU A 71 -13.63 -6.08 3.46
C LEU A 71 -14.05 -7.24 4.36
N GLY A 72 -13.37 -7.43 5.50
CA GLY A 72 -13.62 -8.54 6.42
C GLY A 72 -12.43 -9.50 6.47
N LEU A 73 -12.68 -10.72 6.94
CA LEU A 73 -11.64 -11.74 7.08
C LEU A 73 -11.33 -12.37 5.73
N ARG A 74 -10.07 -12.69 5.46
CA ARG A 74 -9.68 -13.41 4.23
C ARG A 74 -10.44 -14.72 4.04
N SER A 75 -10.69 -15.48 5.12
CA SER A 75 -11.48 -16.72 5.09
C SER A 75 -12.89 -16.51 4.54
N ASP A 76 -13.50 -15.36 4.82
CA ASP A 76 -14.87 -15.06 4.38
C ASP A 76 -14.90 -14.69 2.89
N LEU A 77 -13.79 -14.14 2.37
CA LEU A 77 -13.68 -13.69 0.98
C LEU A 77 -13.27 -14.79 0.01
N VAL A 78 -12.37 -15.69 0.42
CA VAL A 78 -11.77 -16.70 -0.47
C VAL A 78 -11.97 -18.14 0.00
N GLY A 79 -12.61 -18.35 1.15
CA GLY A 79 -12.77 -19.66 1.79
C GLY A 79 -11.58 -20.04 2.66
N GLU A 80 -11.83 -20.93 3.63
CA GLU A 80 -10.83 -21.31 4.65
C GLU A 80 -9.56 -21.93 4.07
N GLU A 81 -9.68 -22.78 3.05
CA GLU A 81 -8.52 -23.45 2.45
C GLU A 81 -7.65 -22.47 1.67
N ALA A 82 -8.25 -21.57 0.88
CA ALA A 82 -7.49 -20.58 0.13
C ALA A 82 -6.83 -19.54 1.06
N ALA A 83 -7.47 -19.22 2.18
CA ALA A 83 -6.93 -18.31 3.19
C ALA A 83 -5.63 -18.81 3.86
N LYS A 84 -5.32 -20.12 3.76
CA LYS A 84 -4.09 -20.73 4.31
C LYS A 84 -2.88 -20.63 3.38
N ILE A 85 -3.07 -20.39 2.09
CA ILE A 85 -2.04 -20.59 1.04
C ILE A 85 -1.21 -19.31 0.79
N LEU A 86 -0.86 -18.62 1.87
CA LEU A 86 -0.08 -17.37 1.93
C LEU A 86 -0.90 -16.08 1.70
N PRO A 87 -0.65 -15.08 2.55
CA PRO A 87 -1.25 -13.75 2.42
C PRO A 87 -0.57 -12.93 1.31
N GLY A 88 -1.29 -11.94 0.77
CA GLY A 88 -0.74 -10.93 -0.17
C GLY A 88 -1.44 -10.89 -1.53
N ASN A 89 -1.48 -12.01 -2.25
CA ASN A 89 -1.72 -11.96 -3.71
C ASN A 89 -3.08 -12.50 -4.18
N ILE A 90 -3.72 -13.37 -3.41
CA ILE A 90 -4.96 -14.05 -3.86
C ILE A 90 -6.19 -13.14 -3.74
N ALA A 91 -6.20 -12.21 -2.78
CA ALA A 91 -7.37 -11.39 -2.48
C ALA A 91 -7.70 -10.36 -3.57
N GLN A 92 -6.71 -9.97 -4.38
CA GLN A 92 -6.93 -9.09 -5.53
C GLN A 92 -7.87 -9.71 -6.58
N LYS A 93 -8.11 -11.03 -6.55
CA LYS A 93 -8.94 -11.74 -7.52
C LYS A 93 -10.33 -12.11 -7.01
N ASN A 94 -10.74 -11.63 -5.83
CA ASN A 94 -12.09 -11.87 -5.33
C ASN A 94 -13.07 -10.79 -5.82
N THR A 95 -14.35 -11.15 -5.96
CA THR A 95 -15.38 -10.25 -6.53
C THR A 95 -15.72 -9.07 -5.62
N VAL A 96 -15.49 -9.19 -4.30
CA VAL A 96 -15.77 -8.14 -3.32
C VAL A 96 -14.72 -7.03 -3.43
N SER A 97 -13.43 -7.37 -3.45
CA SER A 97 -12.35 -6.39 -3.63
C SER A 97 -12.46 -5.71 -4.99
N GLN A 98 -12.70 -6.46 -6.06
CA GLN A 98 -12.86 -5.90 -7.41
C GLN A 98 -14.00 -4.88 -7.47
N LYS A 99 -15.15 -5.16 -6.86
CA LYS A 99 -16.28 -4.23 -6.84
C LYS A 99 -15.95 -2.92 -6.13
N VAL A 100 -15.16 -2.96 -5.06
CA VAL A 100 -14.73 -1.74 -4.35
C VAL A 100 -13.70 -0.97 -5.18
N ILE A 101 -12.76 -1.67 -5.81
CA ILE A 101 -11.78 -1.06 -6.73
C ILE A 101 -12.50 -0.36 -7.90
N ASP A 102 -13.45 -1.03 -8.54
CA ASP A 102 -14.22 -0.46 -9.65
C ASP A 102 -14.96 0.80 -9.21
N GLY A 103 -15.58 0.79 -8.01
CA GLY A 103 -16.23 1.97 -7.46
C GLY A 103 -15.28 3.14 -7.18
N HIS A 104 -14.04 2.86 -6.77
CA HIS A 104 -13.01 3.88 -6.63
C HIS A 104 -12.61 4.46 -7.98
N ILE A 105 -12.37 3.61 -8.99
CA ILE A 105 -12.04 4.05 -10.35
C ILE A 105 -13.17 4.92 -10.92
N GLU A 106 -14.43 4.51 -10.75
CA GLU A 106 -15.60 5.30 -11.16
C GLU A 106 -15.63 6.69 -10.48
N THR A 107 -15.24 6.75 -9.20
CA THR A 107 -15.19 8.02 -8.44
C THR A 107 -14.06 8.93 -8.90
N LEU A 108 -12.93 8.38 -9.34
CA LEU A 108 -11.80 9.15 -9.88
C LEU A 108 -12.11 9.74 -11.26
N GLY A 109 -13.01 9.12 -12.03
CA GLY A 109 -13.36 9.54 -13.39
C GLY A 109 -12.24 9.24 -14.38
N ASP A 110 -11.91 10.20 -15.25
CA ASP A 110 -10.84 10.05 -16.23
C ASP A 110 -9.46 10.02 -15.54
N ILE A 111 -8.72 8.93 -15.76
CA ILE A 111 -7.40 8.67 -15.18
C ILE A 111 -6.37 8.30 -16.25
N SER A 112 -5.10 8.64 -16.02
CA SER A 112 -3.92 8.11 -16.72
C SER A 112 -3.12 7.23 -15.76
N TYR A 113 -2.53 6.14 -16.28
CA TYR A 113 -1.62 5.29 -15.52
C TYR A 113 -0.18 5.67 -15.82
N GLU A 114 0.58 5.97 -14.77
CA GLU A 114 1.97 6.45 -14.82
C GLU A 114 2.57 6.40 -13.40
N ASP A 115 3.89 6.45 -13.30
CA ASP A 115 4.58 6.57 -12.02
C ASP A 115 4.14 7.85 -11.28
N ILE A 116 4.06 7.75 -9.95
CA ILE A 116 3.76 8.88 -9.08
C ILE A 116 4.90 9.10 -8.10
N THR A 117 5.08 10.35 -7.66
CA THR A 117 6.01 10.70 -6.60
C THR A 117 5.20 11.18 -5.39
N VAL A 118 5.35 10.48 -4.27
CA VAL A 118 4.58 10.73 -3.05
C VAL A 118 5.51 10.99 -1.89
N ASN A 119 5.07 11.83 -0.96
CA ASN A 119 5.71 11.93 0.34
C ASN A 119 5.44 10.68 1.15
N LEU A 120 6.39 10.32 2.03
CA LEU A 120 6.11 9.36 3.08
C LEU A 120 4.89 9.81 3.89
N PHE A 121 3.99 8.87 4.17
CA PHE A 121 2.73 9.17 4.82
C PHE A 121 2.31 8.04 5.75
N ALA A 122 1.63 8.41 6.82
CA ALA A 122 1.04 7.45 7.74
C ALA A 122 -0.29 8.01 8.24
N LEU A 123 -1.27 7.13 8.39
CA LEU A 123 -2.54 7.43 9.03
C LEU A 123 -3.06 6.20 9.78
N GLU A 124 -3.97 6.41 10.72
CA GLU A 124 -4.58 5.33 11.48
C GLU A 124 -6.07 5.22 11.16
N LYS A 125 -6.53 4.00 10.87
CA LYS A 125 -7.96 3.71 10.68
C LYS A 125 -8.26 2.30 11.17
N PHE A 126 -9.41 2.12 11.82
CA PHE A 126 -9.79 0.83 12.41
C PHE A 126 -8.77 0.28 13.44
N GLY A 127 -7.98 1.14 14.07
CA GLY A 127 -6.88 0.75 14.97
C GLY A 127 -5.69 0.11 14.25
N VAL A 128 -5.58 0.30 12.94
CA VAL A 128 -4.50 -0.20 12.09
C VAL A 128 -3.81 0.99 11.42
N LYS A 129 -2.48 0.97 11.40
CA LYS A 129 -1.67 2.00 10.74
C LYS A 129 -1.53 1.64 9.26
N PHE A 130 -1.84 2.61 8.39
CA PHE A 130 -1.73 2.51 6.95
C PHE A 130 -0.75 3.54 6.42
N GLY A 131 -0.04 3.19 5.36
CA GLY A 131 0.71 4.15 4.56
C GLY A 131 2.08 3.64 4.15
N LEU A 132 2.91 4.58 3.70
CA LEU A 132 4.26 4.35 3.22
C LEU A 132 5.23 5.04 4.18
N PHE A 133 5.85 4.27 5.07
CA PHE A 133 6.75 4.81 6.10
C PHE A 133 7.94 3.88 6.36
N PRO A 134 9.05 4.42 6.89
CA PRO A 134 10.23 3.62 7.18
C PRO A 134 9.90 2.52 8.20
N ASP A 135 10.58 1.38 8.09
CA ASP A 135 10.57 0.37 9.14
C ASP A 135 10.84 1.03 10.51
N ASP A 136 10.12 0.61 11.55
CA ASP A 136 10.28 1.18 12.89
C ASP A 136 11.58 0.72 13.57
N GLY A 137 12.30 -0.22 12.94
CA GLY A 137 13.66 -0.59 13.31
C GLY A 137 13.72 -1.32 14.64
N LEU A 138 12.60 -1.91 15.08
CA LEU A 138 12.55 -2.63 16.35
C LEU A 138 13.48 -3.86 16.40
N ASP A 139 13.90 -4.36 15.23
CA ASP A 139 14.88 -5.44 15.08
C ASP A 139 16.29 -4.96 14.68
N LEU A 140 16.52 -3.64 14.62
CA LEU A 140 17.80 -3.04 14.26
C LEU A 140 18.63 -2.73 15.52
N GLU A 141 19.95 -2.87 15.43
CA GLU A 141 20.83 -2.35 16.48
C GLU A 141 20.71 -0.80 16.58
N GLU A 142 21.09 -0.18 17.71
CA GLU A 142 20.91 1.28 17.93
C GLU A 142 21.60 2.17 16.87
N ASP A 143 22.53 1.62 16.10
CA ASP A 143 23.26 2.24 14.99
C ASP A 143 22.81 1.79 13.59
N GLU A 144 21.86 0.86 13.51
CA GLU A 144 21.26 0.42 12.26
C GLU A 144 19.99 1.24 11.94
N LEU A 145 19.98 1.84 10.75
CA LEU A 145 18.87 2.65 10.26
C LEU A 145 17.91 1.79 9.45
N PRO A 146 16.60 2.12 9.41
CA PRO A 146 15.67 1.41 8.55
C PRO A 146 16.10 1.54 7.09
N ILE A 147 16.53 0.42 6.52
CA ILE A 147 16.97 0.31 5.12
C ILE A 147 15.75 0.33 4.19
N TYR A 148 14.56 0.02 4.71
CA TYR A 148 13.34 -0.14 3.94
C TYR A 148 12.29 0.90 4.31
N VAL A 149 11.55 1.35 3.30
CA VAL A 149 10.26 2.01 3.46
C VAL A 149 9.19 1.04 2.99
N ARG A 150 8.24 0.74 3.88
CA ARG A 150 7.25 -0.31 3.66
C ARG A 150 5.87 0.27 3.47
N LEU A 151 5.12 -0.37 2.58
CA LEU A 151 3.71 -0.10 2.41
C LEU A 151 2.90 -1.00 3.34
N GLU A 152 2.24 -0.36 4.31
CA GLU A 152 1.56 -1.02 5.42
C GLU A 152 0.04 -0.77 5.39
N PRO A 153 -0.78 -1.68 5.96
CA PRO A 153 -0.39 -2.97 6.54
C PRO A 153 -0.13 -4.04 5.47
N GLY A 154 0.79 -4.95 5.79
CA GLY A 154 0.98 -6.21 5.07
C GLY A 154 2.32 -6.31 4.35
N ASP A 155 3.13 -5.24 4.39
CA ASP A 155 4.51 -5.22 3.90
C ASP A 155 4.68 -5.84 2.49
N TYR A 156 3.78 -5.48 1.57
CA TYR A 156 3.72 -6.06 0.22
C TYR A 156 4.42 -5.21 -0.84
N MET A 157 4.96 -4.06 -0.43
CA MET A 157 5.91 -3.27 -1.21
C MET A 157 6.93 -2.68 -0.25
N ALA A 158 8.19 -3.10 -0.35
CA ALA A 158 9.30 -2.61 0.45
C ALA A 158 10.34 -1.94 -0.46
N PHE A 159 10.43 -0.61 -0.39
CA PHE A 159 11.37 0.20 -1.16
C PHE A 159 12.71 0.32 -0.45
N TYR A 160 13.80 0.37 -1.20
CA TYR A 160 15.18 0.36 -0.69
C TYR A 160 16.11 1.27 -1.52
N PRO A 161 17.35 1.58 -1.05
CA PRO A 161 18.32 2.33 -1.82
C PRO A 161 18.62 1.69 -3.19
N PRO A 162 18.68 2.46 -4.29
CA PRO A 162 18.93 3.89 -4.34
C PRO A 162 17.65 4.76 -4.34
N TRP A 163 16.50 4.18 -3.99
CA TRP A 163 15.19 4.86 -3.94
C TRP A 163 14.69 5.31 -5.32
N ASP A 164 14.96 4.52 -6.34
CA ASP A 164 14.58 4.76 -7.74
C ASP A 164 13.18 4.23 -8.09
N GLY A 165 12.47 3.66 -7.10
CA GLY A 165 11.12 3.10 -7.26
C GLY A 165 11.10 1.59 -7.39
N GLU A 166 12.25 0.91 -7.38
CA GLU A 166 12.29 -0.55 -7.18
C GLU A 166 11.81 -0.93 -5.78
N TYR A 167 11.13 -2.09 -5.69
CA TYR A 167 10.61 -2.61 -4.43
C TYR A 167 10.64 -4.15 -4.39
N ASP A 168 10.81 -4.68 -3.18
CA ASP A 168 10.69 -6.11 -2.85
C ASP A 168 9.26 -6.44 -2.34
N THR A 169 8.88 -7.73 -2.40
CA THR A 169 7.53 -8.25 -2.09
C THR A 169 7.58 -9.61 -1.40
#